data_AF-A0A382UPJ2-F1
#
_entry.id   AF-A0A382UPJ2-F1
#
_cell.length_a   1.000
_cell.length_b   1.000
_cell.length_c   1.000
_cell.angle_alpha   90.00
_cell.angle_beta   90.00
_cell.angle_gamma   90.00
#
_symmetry.space_group_name_H-M   'P 1'
#
loop_
_entity.id
_entity.type
_entity.pdbx_description
1 polymer ?
#
loop_
_entity_poly.entity_id
_entity_poly.type
_entity_poly.pdbx_seq_one_letter_code
_entity_poly.pdbx_strand_id
1 'polypeptide(L)' 'MYPGKYATQHPDKAAFIMAESGEVVTYRDYEARCNRLAHLLREQGLDRLDHYAIYME' A
#
# COMPACT_ATOMS: atom_id res chain seq x y z
N MET A 1 -1.60 12.31 -4.66
CA MET A 1 -2.26 12.09 -3.35
C MET A 1 -1.29 11.28 -2.49
N TYR A 2 -1.00 11.64 -1.23
CA TYR A 2 -0.08 10.89 -0.34
C TYR A 2 -0.89 10.15 0.74
N PRO A 3 -1.07 8.82 0.62
CA PRO A 3 -1.93 8.03 1.51
C PRO A 3 -1.47 8.05 2.99
N GLY A 4 -0.17 8.13 3.25
CA GLY A 4 0.38 8.09 4.61
C GLY A 4 -0.14 9.19 5.55
N LYS A 5 -0.53 10.36 5.02
CA LYS A 5 -1.17 11.41 5.84
C LYS A 5 -2.54 10.97 6.36
N TYR A 6 -3.32 10.29 5.53
CA TYR A 6 -4.62 9.75 5.92
C TYR A 6 -4.49 8.55 6.86
N ALA A 7 -3.45 7.73 6.70
CA ALA A 7 -3.14 6.67 7.66
C ALA A 7 -2.85 7.20 9.07
N THR A 8 -2.34 8.42 9.20
CA THR A 8 -2.12 9.07 10.50
C THR A 8 -3.38 9.77 11.03
N GLN A 9 -4.07 10.52 10.18
CA GLN A 9 -5.22 11.36 10.59
C GLN A 9 -6.51 10.55 10.76
N HIS A 10 -6.71 9.53 9.92
CA HIS A 10 -7.92 8.72 9.85
C HIS A 10 -7.55 7.23 9.62
N PRO A 11 -6.81 6.61 10.56
CA PRO A 11 -6.25 5.27 10.36
C PRO A 11 -7.32 4.21 10.07
N ASP A 12 -8.47 4.31 10.74
CA ASP A 12 -9.52 3.27 10.69
C ASP A 12 -10.57 3.55 9.60
N LYS A 13 -10.41 4.64 8.83
CA LYS A 13 -11.27 4.92 7.68
C LYS A 13 -10.92 3.96 6.54
N ALA A 14 -11.95 3.47 5.84
CA ALA A 14 -11.79 2.65 4.65
C ALA A 14 -11.00 3.41 3.57
N ALA A 15 -9.90 2.81 3.12
CA ALA A 15 -9.13 3.27 1.96
C ALA A 15 -9.75 2.72 0.67
N PHE A 16 -10.12 1.44 0.67
CA PHE A 16 -10.92 0.81 -0.38
C PHE A 16 -11.66 -0.41 0.16
N ILE A 17 -12.68 -0.83 -0.58
CA ILE A 17 -13.48 -2.02 -0.30
C ILE A 17 -13.31 -2.94 -1.50
N MET A 18 -12.90 -4.18 -1.26
CA MET A 18 -12.74 -5.19 -2.30
C MET A 18 -14.11 -5.52 -2.89
N ALA A 19 -14.26 -5.38 -4.22
CA ALA A 19 -15.55 -5.51 -4.87
C ALA A 19 -16.15 -6.92 -4.75
N GLU A 20 -15.32 -7.96 -4.87
CA GLU A 20 -15.77 -9.36 -4.86
C GLU A 20 -15.96 -9.91 -3.44
N SER A 21 -15.04 -9.59 -2.52
CA SER A 21 -15.06 -10.15 -1.16
C SER A 21 -15.78 -9.27 -0.14
N GLY A 22 -15.99 -7.98 -0.44
CA GLY A 22 -16.47 -6.99 0.52
C GLY A 22 -15.47 -6.66 1.63
N GLU A 23 -14.23 -7.15 1.56
CA GLU A 23 -13.18 -6.85 2.55
C GLU A 23 -12.90 -5.34 2.56
N VAL A 24 -13.00 -4.73 3.75
CA VAL A 24 -12.67 -3.34 3.96
C VAL A 24 -11.20 -3.23 4.34
N VAL A 25 -10.41 -2.56 3.51
CA VAL A 25 -9.02 -2.24 3.82
C VAL A 25 -8.95 -0.82 4.34
N THR A 26 -8.48 -0.64 5.57
CA THR A 26 -8.33 0.69 6.19
C THR A 26 -7.08 1.40 5.70
N TYR A 27 -6.98 2.72 5.90
CA TYR A 27 -5.75 3.46 5.58
C TYR A 27 -4.54 2.95 6.36
N ARG A 28 -4.73 2.51 7.61
CA ARG A 28 -3.67 1.88 8.41
C ARG A 28 -3.18 0.58 7.76
N ASP A 29 -4.09 -0.29 7.36
CA ASP A 29 -3.75 -1.58 6.74
C ASP A 29 -3.07 -1.39 5.40
N TYR A 30 -3.58 -0.46 4.60
CA TYR A 30 -3.00 -0.11 3.31
C TYR A 30 -1.56 0.39 3.45
N GLU A 31 -1.32 1.35 4.34
CA GLU A 31 0.04 1.89 4.58
C GLU A 31 1.00 0.80 5.06
N ALA A 32 0.54 -0.07 5.98
CA ALA A 32 1.35 -1.19 6.45
C ALA A 32 1.69 -2.18 5.32
N ARG A 33 0.74 -2.48 4.42
CA ARG A 33 0.95 -3.34 3.24
C ARG A 33 1.95 -2.70 2.26
N CYS A 34 1.80 -1.40 1.97
CA CYS A 34 2.71 -0.65 1.10
C CYS A 34 4.13 -0.60 1.66
N ASN A 35 4.31 -0.35 2.96
CA ASN A 35 5.63 -0.31 3.58
C ASN A 35 6.32 -1.69 3.55
N ARG A 36 5.58 -2.79 3.75
CA ARG A 36 6.15 -4.14 3.57
C ARG A 36 6.65 -4.38 2.15
N LEU A 37 5.87 -3.97 1.13
CA LEU A 37 6.31 -4.07 -0.27
C LEU A 37 7.54 -3.20 -0.53
N ALA A 38 7.58 -1.99 0.00
CA ALA A 38 8.72 -1.09 -0.16
C ALA A 38 10.00 -1.70 0.43
N HIS A 39 9.93 -2.28 1.64
CA HIS A 39 11.06 -2.98 2.25
C HIS A 39 11.51 -4.19 1.42
N LEU A 40 10.57 -5.01 0.93
CA LEU A 40 10.90 -6.12 0.04
C LEU A 40 11.64 -5.64 -1.22
N LEU A 41 11.14 -4.60 -1.88
CA LEU A 41 11.79 -4.06 -3.09
C LEU A 41 13.20 -3.52 -2.79
N ARG A 42 13.40 -2.87 -1.64
CA ARG A 42 14.73 -2.44 -1.18
C ARG A 42 15.67 -3.62 -0.93
N GLU A 43 15.18 -4.70 -0.33
CA GLU A 43 15.95 -5.92 -0.12
C GLU A 43 16.32 -6.61 -1.44
N GLN A 44 15.49 -6.47 -2.49
CA GLN A 44 15.80 -6.95 -3.84
C GLN A 44 16.72 -5.99 -4.64
N GLY A 45 17.23 -4.93 -4.01
CA GLY A 45 18.19 -4.01 -4.62
C GLY A 45 17.57 -2.89 -5.45
N LEU A 46 16.24 -2.68 -5.38
CA LEU A 46 15.60 -1.56 -6.06
C LEU A 46 15.98 -0.23 -5.39
N ASP A 47 16.47 0.71 -6.19
CA ASP A 47 16.91 2.01 -5.70
C ASP A 47 16.10 3.17 -6.25
N ARG A 48 16.42 4.38 -5.75
CA ARG A 48 15.71 5.59 -6.15
C ARG A 48 15.89 5.81 -7.66
N LEU A 49 14.77 5.98 -8.37
CA LEU A 49 14.64 6.15 -9.83
C LEU A 49 14.73 4.86 -10.65
N ASP A 50 14.84 3.69 -10.01
CA ASP A 50 14.73 2.42 -10.73
C ASP A 50 13.28 2.09 -11.11
N HIS A 51 13.13 1.07 -11.96
CA HIS A 51 11.84 0.61 -12.47
C HIS A 51 11.59 -0.85 -12.09
N TYR A 52 10.34 -1.16 -11.81
CA TYR A 52 9.84 -2.53 -11.66
C TYR A 52 8.51 -2.65 -12.41
N ALA A 53 8.21 -3.86 -12.89
CA ALA A 53 6.96 -4.16 -13.55
C ALA A 53 5.99 -4.82 -12.56
N ILE A 54 4.70 -4.53 -12.71
CA ILE A 54 3.64 -5.21 -11.96
C ILE A 54 2.81 -5.98 -12.98
N TYR A 55 2.75 -7.29 -12.82
CA TYR A 55 1.84 -8.17 -13.55
C TYR A 55 0.71 -8.54 -12.60
N MET A 56 -0.51 -8.11 -12.91
CA MET A 56 -1.72 -8.38 -12.13
C MET A 56 -2.78 -8.99 -13.06
N GLU A 57 -3.62 -9.84 -12.48
CA GLU A 57 -4.86 -10.36 -13.10
C GLU A 57 -6.00 -9.34 -12.98
#